data_AF-A0A7S2EYV8-F1
#
_entry.id   AF-A0A7S2EYV8-F1
#
_cell.length_a   1.000
_cell.length_b   1.000
_cell.length_c   1.000
_cell.angle_alpha   90.00
_cell.angle_beta   90.00
_cell.angle_gamma   90.00
#
_symmetry.space_group_name_H-M   'P 1'
#
loop_
_entity.id
_entity.type
_entity.pdbx_description
1 polymer ?
#
loop_
_entity_poly.entity_id
_entity_poly.type
_entity_poly.pdbx_seq_one_letter_code
_entity_poly.pdbx_strand_id
1 'polypeptide(L)'
;RKVEGAVAEASAEGAPASEVGEPEGEAEEEEEPVPAPAEVEATGNRHFVVLQPGDAGKLGFSTRLYKGMLPEQVVLVESIKKRGALEKWNAQNPSQKLSVGDRVLMINGMGGNAISLTKMLAKLQNGETPPPEVKLLVEKLTVSSGSAIKKTLDMAMQMASKGPNKFLREALPMDIGKVLFNEQTTVRHCGDITSQLYCQTSHSKYNIDCAGWTGSKCVSKEEVTGCDIFTSLDTCHKSKAKFGIECAGWGG
;
A
#
# COMPACT_ATOMS: atom_id res chain seq x y z
N ARG A 1 22.40 39.29 33.12
CA ARG A 1 22.31 40.46 32.20
C ARG A 1 21.06 40.27 31.36
N LYS A 2 20.04 41.05 31.67
CA LYS A 2 18.73 41.10 31.01
C LYS A 2 18.86 42.09 29.84
N VAL A 3 18.47 41.72 28.63
CA VAL A 3 18.24 42.70 27.56
C VAL A 3 16.92 42.32 26.89
N GLU A 4 15.87 43.00 27.34
CA GLU A 4 14.60 43.14 26.65
C GLU A 4 14.79 44.14 25.51
N GLY A 5 14.25 43.85 24.33
CA GLY A 5 14.25 44.74 23.18
C GLY A 5 12.89 44.69 22.49
N ALA A 6 12.08 45.71 22.72
CA ALA A 6 10.81 45.99 22.07
C ALA A 6 10.96 47.26 21.23
N VAL A 7 10.46 47.28 19.99
CA VAL A 7 10.22 48.49 19.17
C VAL A 7 9.11 48.09 18.15
N ALA A 8 7.85 48.55 18.34
CA ALA A 8 7.16 49.70 17.70
C ALA A 8 6.63 49.39 16.26
N GLU A 9 5.31 49.42 16.02
CA GLU A 9 4.51 50.54 15.45
C GLU A 9 4.91 50.91 13.99
N ALA A 10 4.05 51.19 13.00
CA ALA A 10 2.61 51.45 12.89
C ALA A 10 2.21 51.45 11.38
N SER A 11 0.90 51.52 11.12
CA SER A 11 0.18 52.27 10.03
C SER A 11 0.61 52.12 8.55
N ALA A 12 -0.23 52.28 7.52
CA ALA A 12 -1.66 52.42 7.28
C ALA A 12 -1.82 52.49 5.72
N GLU A 13 -3.06 52.58 5.23
CA GLU A 13 -3.44 53.01 3.86
C GLU A 13 -3.20 51.96 2.74
N GLY A 14 -4.06 51.73 1.75
CA GLY A 14 -5.30 52.35 1.29
C GLY A 14 -5.76 51.56 0.05
N ALA A 15 -7.06 51.63 -0.26
CA ALA A 15 -7.71 50.93 -1.39
C ALA A 15 -7.20 51.39 -2.78
N PRO A 16 -7.54 50.69 -3.87
CA PRO A 16 -8.81 51.04 -4.53
C PRO A 16 -9.62 49.85 -5.07
N ALA A 17 -10.93 50.09 -5.13
CA ALA A 17 -11.90 49.32 -5.88
C ALA A 17 -11.73 49.56 -7.39
N SER A 18 -11.80 48.50 -8.21
CA SER A 18 -12.02 48.60 -9.65
C SER A 18 -12.78 47.39 -10.20
N GLU A 19 -13.77 47.73 -11.02
CA GLU A 19 -14.35 46.98 -12.15
C GLU A 19 -15.26 45.79 -11.84
N VAL A 20 -16.53 46.16 -11.67
CA VAL A 20 -17.70 45.36 -12.06
C VAL A 20 -17.66 45.20 -13.59
N GLY A 21 -17.25 44.02 -14.06
CA GLY A 21 -17.44 43.60 -15.44
C GLY A 21 -18.88 43.13 -15.65
N GLU A 22 -19.51 43.65 -16.71
CA GLU A 22 -20.82 43.23 -17.21
C GLU A 22 -20.83 41.73 -17.55
N PRO A 23 -21.89 40.97 -17.22
CA PRO A 23 -22.04 39.60 -17.67
C PRO A 23 -22.38 39.60 -19.17
N GLU A 24 -21.41 39.24 -20.00
CA GLU A 24 -21.65 38.87 -21.39
C GLU A 24 -22.58 37.65 -21.42
N GLY A 25 -23.62 37.74 -22.25
CA GLY A 25 -24.71 36.78 -22.32
C GLY A 25 -24.21 35.35 -22.53
N GLU A 26 -24.61 34.48 -21.59
CA GLU A 26 -24.60 33.04 -21.77
C GLU A 26 -25.46 32.73 -22.98
N ALA A 27 -24.79 32.45 -24.10
CA ALA A 27 -25.42 31.76 -25.22
C ALA A 27 -25.95 30.44 -24.66
N GLU A 28 -27.26 30.26 -24.71
CA GLU A 28 -27.94 28.99 -24.47
C GLU A 28 -27.37 27.98 -25.46
N GLU A 29 -26.30 27.30 -25.03
CA GLU A 29 -25.76 26.13 -25.69
C GLU A 29 -26.87 25.08 -25.61
N GLU A 30 -27.51 24.85 -26.75
CA GLU A 30 -28.50 23.80 -26.97
C GLU A 30 -27.87 22.49 -26.49
N GLU A 31 -28.15 22.07 -25.24
CA GLU A 31 -27.65 20.82 -24.68
C GLU A 31 -28.10 19.70 -25.63
N GLU A 32 -27.14 19.15 -26.38
CA GLU A 32 -27.40 17.96 -27.17
C GLU A 32 -28.00 16.90 -26.24
N PRO A 33 -29.08 16.21 -26.66
CA PRO A 33 -29.80 15.28 -25.79
C PRO A 33 -28.81 14.23 -25.28
N VAL A 34 -28.53 14.30 -23.97
CA VAL A 34 -27.66 13.34 -23.29
C VAL A 34 -28.16 11.95 -23.67
N PRO A 35 -27.34 11.14 -24.36
CA PRO A 35 -27.78 9.86 -24.87
C PRO A 35 -28.35 9.06 -23.70
N ALA A 36 -29.59 8.59 -23.87
CA ALA A 36 -30.27 7.79 -22.87
C ALA A 36 -29.28 6.74 -22.34
N PRO A 37 -29.11 6.63 -21.00
CA PRO A 37 -28.03 5.85 -20.42
C PRO A 37 -28.11 4.43 -20.98
N ALA A 38 -27.14 4.09 -21.83
CA ALA A 38 -27.08 2.78 -22.47
C ALA A 38 -27.22 1.73 -21.36
N GLU A 39 -28.24 0.87 -21.47
CA GLU A 39 -28.47 -0.19 -20.50
C GLU A 39 -27.19 -1.02 -20.41
N VAL A 40 -26.47 -0.87 -19.30
CA VAL A 40 -25.20 -1.57 -19.09
C VAL A 40 -25.54 -3.04 -18.88
N GLU A 41 -25.47 -3.83 -19.95
CA GLU A 41 -25.75 -5.26 -19.87
C GLU A 41 -24.73 -5.96 -18.95
N ALA A 42 -25.24 -6.82 -18.07
CA ALA A 42 -24.45 -7.64 -17.18
C ALA A 42 -23.69 -8.70 -18.02
N THR A 43 -22.48 -8.39 -18.44
CA THR A 43 -21.64 -9.29 -19.23
C THR A 43 -20.49 -9.84 -18.40
N GLY A 44 -20.20 -11.14 -18.57
CA GLY A 44 -19.05 -11.82 -17.98
C GLY A 44 -19.06 -11.87 -16.45
N ASN A 45 -18.12 -11.16 -15.82
CA ASN A 45 -17.93 -11.09 -14.37
C ASN A 45 -18.80 -10.01 -13.69
N ARG A 46 -19.58 -9.24 -14.45
CA ARG A 46 -20.48 -8.21 -13.94
C ARG A 46 -21.86 -8.76 -13.68
N HIS A 47 -22.46 -8.39 -12.56
CA HIS A 47 -23.82 -8.78 -12.22
C HIS A 47 -24.47 -7.75 -11.29
N PHE A 48 -25.79 -7.80 -11.21
CA PHE A 48 -26.56 -6.93 -10.32
C PHE A 48 -26.78 -7.61 -8.97
N VAL A 49 -26.60 -6.84 -7.90
CA VAL A 49 -26.93 -7.22 -6.52
C VAL A 49 -28.07 -6.34 -6.07
N VAL A 50 -29.19 -6.95 -5.65
CA VAL A 50 -30.39 -6.23 -5.24
C VAL A 50 -30.59 -6.41 -3.75
N LEU A 51 -30.37 -5.36 -2.97
CA LEU A 51 -30.46 -5.38 -1.51
C LEU A 51 -31.72 -4.68 -1.06
N GLN A 52 -32.42 -5.32 -0.11
CA GLN A 52 -33.45 -4.66 0.68
C GLN A 52 -32.80 -4.21 2.00
N PRO A 53 -32.64 -2.90 2.23
CA PRO A 53 -32.13 -2.40 3.50
C PRO A 53 -32.99 -2.96 4.65
N GLY A 54 -32.35 -3.53 5.69
CA GLY A 54 -33.09 -4.01 6.86
C GLY A 54 -33.62 -2.86 7.72
N ASP A 55 -34.24 -3.19 8.87
CA ASP A 55 -34.87 -2.21 9.78
C ASP A 55 -33.95 -1.07 10.23
N ALA A 56 -32.63 -1.28 10.22
CA ALA A 56 -31.63 -0.29 10.58
C ALA A 56 -31.08 0.51 9.37
N GLY A 57 -31.62 0.33 8.17
CA GLY A 57 -31.13 0.94 6.91
C GLY A 57 -29.76 0.44 6.45
N LYS A 58 -29.15 -0.53 7.16
CA LYS A 58 -27.77 -0.97 6.89
C LYS A 58 -27.73 -2.04 5.80
N LEU A 59 -26.91 -1.81 4.78
CA LEU A 59 -26.67 -2.78 3.71
C LEU A 59 -25.87 -4.02 4.14
N GLY A 60 -25.18 -3.97 5.30
CA GLY A 60 -24.47 -5.12 5.84
C GLY A 60 -23.06 -5.33 5.29
N PHE A 61 -22.44 -4.31 4.70
CA PHE A 61 -21.03 -4.34 4.28
C PHE A 61 -20.41 -2.95 4.39
N SER A 62 -19.08 -2.88 4.28
CA SER A 62 -18.32 -1.63 4.20
C SER A 62 -17.53 -1.62 2.90
N THR A 63 -17.24 -0.42 2.40
CA THR A 63 -16.43 -0.22 1.21
C THR A 63 -15.23 0.66 1.50
N ARG A 64 -14.18 0.49 0.71
CA ARG A 64 -13.00 1.34 0.75
C ARG A 64 -12.70 1.88 -0.65
N LEU A 65 -12.27 3.13 -0.69
CA LEU A 65 -11.70 3.74 -1.88
C LEU A 65 -10.26 3.25 -2.05
N TYR A 66 -9.98 2.52 -3.12
CA TYR A 66 -8.62 2.07 -3.42
C TYR A 66 -7.88 3.14 -4.23
N LYS A 67 -6.88 3.76 -3.61
CA LYS A 67 -5.97 4.74 -4.21
C LYS A 67 -4.59 4.13 -4.52
N GLY A 68 -4.57 2.89 -5.02
CA GLY A 68 -3.31 2.20 -5.33
C GLY A 68 -2.71 2.64 -6.66
N MET A 69 -1.74 1.86 -7.16
CA MET A 69 -1.00 2.14 -8.40
C MET A 69 -1.83 2.01 -9.69
N LEU A 70 -3.13 1.73 -9.59
CA LEU A 70 -3.98 1.67 -10.77
C LEU A 70 -4.31 3.10 -11.23
N PRO A 71 -4.36 3.34 -12.55
CA PRO A 71 -4.69 4.67 -13.09
C PRO A 71 -6.11 5.10 -12.71
N GLU A 72 -6.99 4.13 -12.44
CA GLU A 72 -8.38 4.37 -12.03
C GLU A 72 -8.58 4.06 -10.54
N GLN A 73 -9.19 5.01 -9.85
CA GLN A 73 -9.69 4.78 -8.49
C GLN A 73 -10.91 3.87 -8.56
N VAL A 74 -10.99 2.89 -7.65
CA VAL A 74 -12.10 1.94 -7.60
C VAL A 74 -12.67 1.83 -6.18
N VAL A 75 -13.96 1.52 -6.08
CA VAL A 75 -14.62 1.21 -4.80
C VAL A 75 -14.64 -0.30 -4.62
N LEU A 76 -13.99 -0.78 -3.55
CA LEU A 76 -13.91 -2.20 -3.22
C LEU A 76 -14.77 -2.54 -2.01
N VAL A 77 -15.40 -3.71 -2.02
CA VAL A 77 -15.99 -4.31 -0.83
C VAL A 77 -14.87 -4.64 0.16
N GLU A 78 -14.86 -4.02 1.33
CA GLU A 78 -13.81 -4.19 2.33
C GLU A 78 -14.16 -5.27 3.35
N SER A 79 -15.40 -5.27 3.84
CA SER A 79 -15.87 -6.23 4.83
C SER A 79 -17.35 -6.49 4.67
N ILE A 80 -17.78 -7.70 5.03
CA ILE A 80 -19.18 -8.12 5.03
C ILE A 80 -19.56 -8.41 6.48
N LYS A 81 -20.60 -7.73 6.98
CA LYS A 81 -21.09 -7.88 8.35
C LYS A 81 -21.99 -9.11 8.44
N LYS A 82 -21.83 -9.88 9.52
CA LYS A 82 -22.77 -10.96 9.86
C LYS A 82 -24.16 -10.38 10.11
N ARG A 83 -25.19 -11.11 9.69
CA ARG A 83 -26.61 -10.80 9.79
C ARG A 83 -27.03 -9.52 9.04
N GLY A 84 -26.28 -9.14 8.01
CA GLY A 84 -26.59 -7.99 7.15
C GLY A 84 -27.49 -8.35 5.96
N ALA A 85 -28.09 -7.34 5.33
CA ALA A 85 -28.88 -7.50 4.10
C ALA A 85 -28.07 -8.21 3.00
N LEU A 86 -26.78 -7.84 2.85
CA LEU A 86 -25.88 -8.51 1.91
C LEU A 86 -25.65 -9.99 2.23
N GLU A 87 -25.50 -10.38 3.50
CA GLU A 87 -25.30 -11.79 3.86
C GLU A 87 -26.54 -12.63 3.50
N LYS A 88 -27.74 -12.10 3.80
CA LYS A 88 -29.01 -12.72 3.42
C LYS A 88 -29.12 -12.86 1.90
N TRP A 89 -28.79 -11.80 1.15
CA TRP A 89 -28.81 -11.84 -0.31
C TRP A 89 -27.80 -12.86 -0.87
N ASN A 90 -26.58 -12.88 -0.32
CA ASN A 90 -25.52 -13.82 -0.70
C ASN A 90 -25.93 -15.28 -0.45
N ALA A 91 -26.67 -15.56 0.62
CA ALA A 91 -27.18 -16.91 0.92
C ALA A 91 -28.24 -17.35 -0.10
N GLN A 92 -29.04 -16.42 -0.60
CA GLN A 92 -30.06 -16.67 -1.63
C GLN A 92 -29.48 -16.73 -3.05
N ASN A 93 -28.31 -16.13 -3.28
CA ASN A 93 -27.69 -16.00 -4.61
C ASN A 93 -26.22 -16.52 -4.61
N PRO A 94 -25.98 -17.81 -4.36
CA PRO A 94 -24.62 -18.33 -4.16
C PRO A 94 -23.70 -18.19 -5.38
N SER A 95 -24.23 -18.29 -6.60
CA SER A 95 -23.45 -18.13 -7.85
C SER A 95 -23.00 -16.67 -8.07
N GLN A 96 -23.80 -15.73 -7.60
CA GLN A 96 -23.60 -14.28 -7.71
C GLN A 96 -23.12 -13.67 -6.39
N LYS A 97 -22.63 -14.49 -5.46
CA LYS A 97 -22.22 -14.03 -4.13
C LYS A 97 -21.18 -12.91 -4.23
N LEU A 98 -21.49 -11.78 -3.60
CA LEU A 98 -20.57 -10.67 -3.40
C LEU A 98 -19.55 -11.02 -2.31
N SER A 99 -18.27 -10.80 -2.60
CA SER A 99 -17.14 -11.13 -1.74
C SER A 99 -16.29 -9.91 -1.43
N VAL A 100 -15.51 -9.99 -0.35
CA VAL A 100 -14.48 -8.97 -0.05
C VAL A 100 -13.52 -8.90 -1.24
N GLY A 101 -13.28 -7.68 -1.70
CA GLY A 101 -12.46 -7.38 -2.87
C GLY A 101 -13.24 -7.09 -4.14
N ASP A 102 -14.53 -7.44 -4.26
CA ASP A 102 -15.31 -7.13 -5.46
C ASP A 102 -15.48 -5.62 -5.67
N ARG A 103 -15.61 -5.20 -6.93
CA ARG A 103 -15.71 -3.79 -7.33
C ARG A 103 -17.18 -3.37 -7.45
N VAL A 104 -17.50 -2.19 -6.93
CA VAL A 104 -18.80 -1.54 -7.14
C VAL A 104 -18.65 -0.55 -8.29
N LEU A 105 -19.45 -0.73 -9.33
CA LEU A 105 -19.45 0.11 -10.54
C LEU A 105 -20.58 1.13 -10.55
N MET A 106 -21.77 0.75 -10.07
CA MET A 106 -22.96 1.61 -10.09
C MET A 106 -23.87 1.35 -8.89
N ILE A 107 -24.64 2.36 -8.49
CA ILE A 107 -25.63 2.29 -7.39
C ILE A 107 -26.94 2.89 -7.91
N ASN A 108 -28.01 2.11 -7.95
CA ASN A 108 -29.33 2.51 -8.44
C ASN A 108 -29.30 3.17 -9.83
N GLY A 109 -28.49 2.61 -10.74
CA GLY A 109 -28.30 3.15 -12.09
C GLY A 109 -27.36 4.37 -12.17
N MET A 110 -26.90 4.90 -11.04
CA MET A 110 -25.90 5.97 -11.02
C MET A 110 -24.49 5.38 -11.02
N GLY A 111 -23.77 5.55 -12.12
CA GLY A 111 -22.33 5.34 -12.23
C GLY A 111 -21.54 6.62 -11.88
N GLY A 112 -20.22 6.56 -12.01
CA GLY A 112 -19.36 7.73 -11.88
C GLY A 112 -17.99 7.40 -11.29
N ASN A 113 -17.24 8.44 -10.94
CA ASN A 113 -15.94 8.25 -10.29
C ASN A 113 -16.11 7.60 -8.90
N ALA A 114 -15.04 6.95 -8.42
CA ALA A 114 -15.08 6.19 -7.18
C ALA A 114 -15.36 7.06 -5.93
N ILE A 115 -15.05 8.37 -5.97
CA ILE A 115 -15.35 9.30 -4.87
C ILE A 115 -16.87 9.50 -4.75
N SER A 116 -17.56 9.73 -5.86
CA SER A 116 -19.02 9.88 -5.92
C SER A 116 -19.73 8.61 -5.46
N LEU A 117 -19.29 7.44 -5.94
CA LEU A 117 -19.82 6.14 -5.50
C LEU A 117 -19.63 5.91 -3.99
N THR A 118 -18.45 6.25 -3.45
CA THR A 118 -18.18 6.13 -2.01
C THR A 118 -19.10 7.02 -1.18
N LYS A 119 -19.34 8.27 -1.63
CA LYS A 119 -20.27 9.20 -0.96
C LYS A 119 -21.70 8.68 -0.99
N MET A 120 -22.17 8.15 -2.11
CA MET A 120 -23.51 7.57 -2.23
C MET A 120 -23.69 6.36 -1.29
N LEU A 121 -22.71 5.46 -1.23
CA LEU A 121 -22.74 4.33 -0.29
C LEU A 121 -22.72 4.78 1.16
N ALA A 122 -21.95 5.80 1.50
CA ALA A 122 -21.91 6.34 2.86
C ALA A 122 -23.28 6.87 3.30
N LYS A 123 -23.98 7.60 2.43
CA LYS A 123 -25.35 8.08 2.71
C LYS A 123 -26.31 6.92 2.98
N LEU A 124 -26.30 5.91 2.11
CA LEU A 124 -27.12 4.70 2.29
C LEU A 124 -26.78 3.94 3.58
N GLN A 125 -25.50 3.88 3.96
CA GLN A 125 -25.05 3.17 5.17
C GLN A 125 -25.35 3.93 6.47
N ASN A 126 -25.45 5.25 6.41
CA ASN A 126 -25.71 6.11 7.57
C ASN A 126 -27.20 6.28 7.89
N GLY A 127 -28.10 5.61 7.13
CA GLY A 127 -29.53 5.61 7.42
C GLY A 127 -30.26 6.88 6.98
N GLU A 128 -29.67 7.66 6.06
CA GLU A 128 -30.41 8.71 5.35
C GLU A 128 -31.45 7.98 4.48
N THR A 129 -32.72 8.06 4.88
CA THR A 129 -33.90 7.28 4.40
C THR A 129 -33.61 6.47 3.14
N PRO A 130 -33.13 5.22 3.29
CA PRO A 130 -32.71 4.46 2.13
C PRO A 130 -33.93 4.09 1.29
N PRO A 131 -33.78 4.03 -0.04
CA PRO A 131 -34.84 3.53 -0.90
C PRO A 131 -35.21 2.09 -0.48
N PRO A 132 -36.44 1.65 -0.78
CA PRO A 132 -36.88 0.29 -0.44
C PRO A 132 -36.00 -0.79 -1.07
N GLU A 133 -35.32 -0.45 -2.16
CA GLU A 133 -34.40 -1.31 -2.89
C GLU A 133 -33.12 -0.56 -3.24
N VAL A 134 -31.99 -1.21 -3.04
CA VAL A 134 -30.66 -0.75 -3.48
C VAL A 134 -30.10 -1.75 -4.48
N LYS A 135 -29.98 -1.36 -5.74
CA LYS A 135 -29.41 -2.13 -6.83
C LYS A 135 -27.97 -1.72 -7.09
N LEU A 136 -27.03 -2.64 -6.92
CA LEU A 136 -25.62 -2.41 -7.18
C LEU A 136 -25.23 -3.13 -8.46
N LEU A 137 -24.53 -2.46 -9.38
CA LEU A 137 -23.78 -3.16 -10.43
C LEU A 137 -22.39 -3.44 -9.86
N VAL A 138 -22.05 -4.72 -9.77
CA VAL A 138 -20.76 -5.15 -9.22
C VAL A 138 -20.00 -5.93 -10.27
N GLU A 139 -18.69 -5.82 -10.21
CA GLU A 139 -17.78 -6.63 -10.99
C GLU A 139 -17.07 -7.59 -10.05
N LYS A 140 -17.31 -8.89 -10.27
CA LYS A 140 -16.62 -9.93 -9.54
C LYS A 140 -15.16 -9.88 -9.93
N LEU A 141 -14.32 -9.56 -8.96
CA LEU A 141 -12.89 -9.83 -9.10
C LEU A 141 -12.77 -11.32 -8.87
N THR A 142 -13.09 -12.11 -9.91
CA THR A 142 -12.74 -13.52 -9.91
C THR A 142 -11.24 -13.54 -9.73
N VAL A 143 -10.81 -13.87 -8.52
CA VAL A 143 -9.52 -14.46 -8.28
C VAL A 143 -9.61 -15.84 -8.92
N SER A 144 -9.70 -15.87 -10.25
CA SER A 144 -9.32 -17.03 -11.03
C SER A 144 -7.93 -17.37 -10.51
N SER A 145 -7.88 -18.51 -9.84
CA SER A 145 -6.76 -19.44 -9.59
C SER A 145 -5.53 -19.26 -10.51
N GLY A 146 -4.92 -18.07 -10.46
CA GLY A 146 -3.86 -17.59 -11.37
C GLY A 146 -3.21 -16.26 -10.95
N SER A 147 -3.68 -15.64 -9.86
CA SER A 147 -2.91 -14.96 -8.81
C SER A 147 -1.61 -14.24 -9.21
N ALA A 148 -1.68 -13.25 -10.12
CA ALA A 148 -0.70 -12.17 -10.15
C ALA A 148 -1.11 -11.09 -9.14
N ILE A 149 -2.37 -10.66 -9.15
CA ILE A 149 -2.84 -9.53 -8.32
C ILE A 149 -2.95 -9.90 -6.84
N LYS A 150 -3.46 -11.10 -6.50
CA LYS A 150 -3.51 -11.53 -5.08
C LYS A 150 -2.11 -11.80 -4.53
N LYS A 151 -1.22 -12.46 -5.29
CA LYS A 151 0.20 -12.53 -4.93
C LYS A 151 0.79 -11.13 -4.75
N THR A 152 0.54 -10.21 -5.67
CA THR A 152 1.06 -8.83 -5.57
C THR A 152 0.49 -8.10 -4.35
N LEU A 153 -0.77 -8.31 -3.99
CA LEU A 153 -1.40 -7.70 -2.82
C LEU A 153 -0.88 -8.31 -1.52
N ASP A 154 -0.79 -9.64 -1.43
CA ASP A 154 -0.20 -10.33 -0.27
C ASP A 154 1.28 -9.97 -0.12
N MET A 155 2.00 -9.85 -1.25
CA MET A 155 3.40 -9.40 -1.32
C MET A 155 3.55 -7.95 -0.88
N ALA A 156 2.64 -7.06 -1.30
CA ALA A 156 2.60 -5.67 -0.85
C ALA A 156 2.30 -5.54 0.65
N MET A 157 1.36 -6.34 1.17
CA MET A 157 1.06 -6.39 2.60
C MET A 157 2.23 -6.96 3.43
N GLN A 158 2.94 -7.96 2.91
CA GLN A 158 4.16 -8.48 3.54
C GLN A 158 5.30 -7.46 3.50
N MET A 159 5.48 -6.74 2.40
CA MET A 159 6.47 -5.64 2.31
C MET A 159 6.15 -4.50 3.29
N ALA A 160 4.87 -4.15 3.45
CA ALA A 160 4.44 -3.10 4.38
C ALA A 160 4.69 -3.48 5.86
N SER A 161 4.57 -4.76 6.22
CA SER A 161 4.74 -5.23 7.60
C SER A 161 6.18 -5.59 7.97
N LYS A 162 6.95 -6.20 7.05
CA LYS A 162 8.32 -6.65 7.29
C LYS A 162 9.40 -5.64 6.88
N GLY A 163 9.01 -4.60 6.13
CA GLY A 163 9.93 -3.70 5.46
C GLY A 163 10.47 -4.30 4.14
N PRO A 164 10.82 -3.45 3.16
CA PRO A 164 11.15 -3.90 1.80
C PRO A 164 12.40 -4.80 1.75
N ASN A 165 13.43 -4.49 2.53
CA ASN A 165 14.69 -5.24 2.52
C ASN A 165 14.53 -6.66 3.08
N LYS A 166 13.78 -6.82 4.17
CA LYS A 166 13.56 -8.13 4.78
C LYS A 166 12.74 -9.04 3.87
N PHE A 167 11.71 -8.48 3.25
CA PHE A 167 10.89 -9.20 2.29
C PHE A 167 11.72 -9.70 1.09
N LEU A 168 12.50 -8.81 0.45
CA LEU A 168 13.36 -9.19 -0.70
C LEU A 168 14.45 -10.20 -0.29
N ARG A 169 14.97 -10.09 0.93
CA ARG A 169 15.96 -11.02 1.48
C ARG A 169 15.40 -12.44 1.63
N GLU A 170 14.16 -12.58 2.07
CA GLU A 170 13.46 -13.86 2.24
C GLU A 170 12.91 -14.43 0.93
N ALA A 171 12.56 -13.58 -0.04
CA ALA A 171 11.91 -14.00 -1.29
C ALA A 171 12.88 -14.60 -2.33
N LEU A 172 14.19 -14.35 -2.22
CA LEU A 172 15.18 -14.86 -3.17
C LEU A 172 15.67 -16.27 -2.78
N PRO A 173 15.77 -17.21 -3.73
CA PRO A 173 16.22 -18.57 -3.45
C PRO A 173 17.70 -18.61 -3.07
N MET A 174 18.12 -19.74 -2.47
CA MET A 174 19.53 -20.06 -2.17
C MET A 174 20.28 -18.99 -1.36
N ASP A 175 19.59 -18.33 -0.42
CA ASP A 175 20.17 -17.28 0.44
C ASP A 175 20.78 -16.09 -0.31
N ILE A 176 20.52 -15.91 -1.62
CA ILE A 176 21.03 -14.77 -2.42
C ILE A 176 20.59 -13.44 -1.79
N GLY A 177 19.39 -13.40 -1.24
CA GLY A 177 18.89 -12.24 -0.52
C GLY A 177 19.78 -11.81 0.64
N LYS A 178 20.45 -12.75 1.32
CA LYS A 178 21.38 -12.44 2.40
C LYS A 178 22.66 -11.78 1.91
N VAL A 179 23.07 -12.10 0.68
CA VAL A 179 24.24 -11.50 0.04
C VAL A 179 23.93 -10.08 -0.45
N LEU A 180 22.75 -9.87 -1.03
CA LEU A 180 22.40 -8.61 -1.71
C LEU A 180 21.85 -7.53 -0.77
N PHE A 181 21.12 -7.91 0.29
CA PHE A 181 20.37 -6.96 1.10
C PHE A 181 20.81 -7.00 2.56
N ASN A 182 21.09 -5.82 3.12
CA ASN A 182 21.27 -5.66 4.55
C ASN A 182 19.93 -5.74 5.27
N GLU A 183 19.88 -6.49 6.37
CA GLU A 183 18.70 -6.60 7.23
C GLU A 183 18.45 -5.30 7.99
N GLN A 184 19.49 -4.66 8.51
CA GLN A 184 19.38 -3.41 9.26
C GLN A 184 19.25 -2.21 8.30
N THR A 185 18.31 -1.31 8.60
CA THR A 185 18.13 -0.05 7.84
C THR A 185 19.16 1.01 8.21
N THR A 186 19.60 1.00 9.46
CA THR A 186 20.63 1.87 10.00
C THR A 186 21.90 1.08 10.25
N VAL A 187 23.03 1.55 9.71
CA VAL A 187 24.35 0.97 9.93
C VAL A 187 25.19 2.01 10.68
N ARG A 188 25.62 1.66 11.90
CA ARG A 188 26.49 2.49 12.73
C ARG A 188 27.85 1.85 12.92
N HIS A 189 27.88 0.52 12.99
CA HIS A 189 29.10 -0.27 13.20
C HIS A 189 29.14 -1.43 12.20
N CYS A 190 30.31 -2.04 12.02
CA CYS A 190 30.49 -3.14 11.05
C CYS A 190 29.53 -4.31 11.32
N GLY A 191 29.29 -4.66 12.58
CA GLY A 191 28.35 -5.71 12.98
C GLY A 191 26.90 -5.50 12.51
N ASP A 192 26.50 -4.27 12.18
CA ASP A 192 25.16 -3.98 11.62
C ASP A 192 25.02 -4.39 10.15
N ILE A 193 26.14 -4.70 9.49
CA ILE A 193 26.19 -5.12 8.09
C ILE A 193 26.11 -6.65 8.01
N THR A 194 24.96 -7.12 7.58
CA THR A 194 24.54 -8.52 7.39
C THR A 194 24.51 -8.95 5.91
N SER A 195 25.09 -8.14 5.02
CA SER A 195 25.28 -8.42 3.60
C SER A 195 26.76 -8.40 3.23
N GLN A 196 27.23 -9.47 2.59
CA GLN A 196 28.61 -9.58 2.14
C GLN A 196 28.99 -8.48 1.13
N LEU A 197 28.08 -8.16 0.20
CA LEU A 197 28.30 -7.12 -0.81
C LEU A 197 28.45 -5.74 -0.15
N TYR A 198 27.61 -5.44 0.84
CA TYR A 198 27.68 -4.18 1.56
C TYR A 198 28.89 -4.10 2.48
N CYS A 199 29.34 -5.23 3.02
CA CYS A 199 30.58 -5.29 3.80
C CYS A 199 31.80 -4.94 2.95
N GLN A 200 31.86 -5.41 1.70
CA GLN A 200 32.94 -5.06 0.76
C GLN A 200 32.94 -3.58 0.36
N THR A 201 31.80 -2.90 0.47
CA THR A 201 31.61 -1.50 0.09
C THR A 201 31.32 -0.61 1.31
N SER A 202 31.67 -1.07 2.51
CA SER A 202 31.27 -0.40 3.77
C SER A 202 31.82 1.01 3.88
N HIS A 203 33.06 1.23 3.42
CA HIS A 203 33.69 2.56 3.44
C HIS A 203 32.96 3.55 2.53
N SER A 204 32.72 3.20 1.27
CA SER A 204 32.06 4.11 0.33
C SER A 204 30.57 4.33 0.64
N LYS A 205 29.90 3.33 1.20
CA LYS A 205 28.46 3.38 1.45
C LYS A 205 28.07 3.96 2.81
N TYR A 206 28.86 3.65 3.84
CA TYR A 206 28.54 4.00 5.23
C TYR A 206 29.61 4.86 5.89
N ASN A 207 30.74 5.11 5.21
CA ASN A 207 31.91 5.77 5.80
C ASN A 207 32.43 5.02 7.04
N ILE A 208 32.44 3.68 6.97
CA ILE A 208 32.93 2.79 8.03
C ILE A 208 33.95 1.82 7.46
N ASP A 209 35.14 1.78 8.07
CA ASP A 209 36.22 0.86 7.73
C ASP A 209 36.04 -0.48 8.46
N CYS A 210 35.59 -1.49 7.73
CA CYS A 210 35.43 -2.84 8.25
C CYS A 210 36.60 -3.74 7.85
N ALA A 211 36.94 -4.70 8.72
CA ALA A 211 37.99 -5.67 8.44
C ALA A 211 37.57 -6.68 7.37
N GLY A 212 36.29 -7.04 7.34
CA GLY A 212 35.73 -7.88 6.29
C GLY A 212 34.58 -8.78 6.73
N TRP A 213 34.19 -9.67 5.83
CA TRP A 213 33.07 -10.60 6.02
C TRP A 213 33.52 -11.92 6.64
N THR A 214 32.89 -12.32 7.75
CA THR A 214 33.24 -13.55 8.49
C THR A 214 32.42 -14.78 8.07
N GLY A 215 31.48 -14.62 7.15
CA GLY A 215 30.57 -15.66 6.68
C GLY A 215 29.10 -15.35 7.01
N SER A 216 28.85 -14.71 8.15
CA SER A 216 27.51 -14.37 8.63
C SER A 216 27.28 -12.87 8.88
N LYS A 217 28.35 -12.13 9.22
CA LYS A 217 28.33 -10.69 9.44
C LYS A 217 29.64 -10.03 9.06
N CYS A 218 29.60 -8.72 8.81
CA CYS A 218 30.79 -7.89 8.69
C CYS A 218 31.34 -7.58 10.08
N VAL A 219 32.66 -7.45 10.20
CA VAL A 219 33.33 -7.20 11.48
C VAL A 219 34.38 -6.12 11.36
N SER A 220 34.62 -5.38 12.44
CA SER A 220 35.77 -4.48 12.57
C SER A 220 37.05 -5.26 12.89
N LYS A 221 38.21 -4.60 12.89
CA LYS A 221 39.49 -5.27 13.19
C LYS A 221 39.57 -5.71 14.66
N GLU A 222 38.95 -4.94 15.54
CA GLU A 222 38.95 -5.15 16.99
C GLU A 222 38.02 -6.30 17.40
N GLU A 223 36.98 -6.57 16.61
CA GLU A 223 36.05 -7.67 16.84
C GLU A 223 36.64 -9.04 16.45
N VAL A 224 37.74 -9.08 15.67
CA VAL A 224 38.37 -10.34 15.25
C VAL A 224 39.36 -10.81 16.32
N THR A 225 38.83 -11.48 17.35
CA THR A 225 39.61 -11.96 18.49
C THR A 225 40.09 -13.41 18.36
N GLY A 226 39.53 -14.17 17.43
CA GLY A 226 39.80 -15.60 17.28
C GLY A 226 39.22 -16.20 16.01
N CYS A 227 39.42 -17.51 15.84
CA CYS A 227 38.97 -18.27 14.66
C CYS A 227 37.50 -18.70 14.73
N ASP A 228 36.89 -18.67 15.92
CA ASP A 228 35.49 -19.03 16.18
C ASP A 228 34.49 -18.11 15.48
N ILE A 229 34.92 -16.90 15.09
CA ILE A 229 34.08 -15.94 14.38
C ILE A 229 33.86 -16.31 12.91
N PHE A 230 34.71 -17.15 12.32
CA PHE A 230 34.60 -17.55 10.92
C PHE A 230 33.55 -18.64 10.75
N THR A 231 32.48 -18.31 10.04
CA THR A 231 31.37 -19.22 9.74
C THR A 231 31.43 -19.81 8.33
N SER A 232 32.48 -19.49 7.57
CA SER A 232 32.75 -20.12 6.27
C SER A 232 34.18 -20.65 6.17
N LEU A 233 34.30 -21.81 5.52
CA LEU A 233 35.58 -22.48 5.26
C LEU A 233 36.56 -21.58 4.51
N ASP A 234 36.10 -20.87 3.48
CA ASP A 234 36.94 -19.99 2.66
C ASP A 234 37.52 -18.83 3.49
N THR A 235 36.70 -18.23 4.37
CA THR A 235 37.18 -17.14 5.21
C THR A 235 38.16 -17.65 6.27
N CYS A 236 37.91 -18.83 6.85
CA CYS A 236 38.83 -19.47 7.80
C CYS A 236 40.19 -19.75 7.15
N HIS A 237 40.24 -20.31 5.93
CA HIS A 237 41.50 -20.57 5.23
C HIS A 237 42.26 -19.29 4.87
N LYS A 238 41.55 -18.18 4.67
CA LYS A 238 42.13 -16.87 4.33
C LYS A 238 42.34 -15.98 5.56
N SER A 239 42.15 -16.50 6.77
CA SER A 239 42.14 -15.70 7.99
C SER A 239 43.47 -15.00 8.25
N LYS A 240 44.60 -15.71 8.04
CA LYS A 240 45.94 -15.14 8.21
C LYS A 240 46.20 -13.98 7.25
N ALA A 241 45.83 -14.15 5.98
CA ALA A 241 46.05 -13.13 4.96
C ALA A 241 45.12 -11.91 5.11
N LYS A 242 43.88 -12.13 5.54
CA LYS A 242 42.86 -11.06 5.64
C LYS A 242 42.83 -10.36 6.99
N PHE A 243 42.98 -11.12 8.06
CA PHE A 243 42.78 -10.66 9.44
C PHE A 243 44.03 -10.81 10.30
N GLY A 244 45.11 -11.43 9.81
CA GLY A 244 46.34 -11.64 10.58
C GLY A 244 46.21 -12.73 11.64
N ILE A 245 45.19 -13.58 11.57
CA ILE A 245 44.92 -14.64 12.56
C ILE A 245 45.29 -16.00 11.97
N GLU A 246 46.10 -16.78 12.69
CA GLU A 246 46.36 -18.17 12.33
C GLU A 246 45.30 -19.09 12.95
N CYS A 247 44.64 -19.88 12.11
CA CYS A 247 43.67 -20.88 12.54
C CYS A 247 44.23 -22.28 12.34
N ALA A 248 43.99 -23.18 13.30
CA ALA A 248 44.42 -24.58 13.24
C ALA A 248 43.73 -25.39 12.12
N GLY A 249 42.57 -24.91 11.66
CA GLY A 249 41.78 -25.55 10.61
C GLY A 249 40.29 -25.25 10.80
N TRP A 250 39.47 -25.78 9.90
CA TRP A 250 38.01 -25.74 10.05
C TRP A 250 37.52 -26.93 10.88
N GLY A 251 36.83 -26.66 11.99
CA GLY A 251 36.27 -27.70 12.87
C GLY A 251 37.11 -28.03 14.11
N GLY A 252 38.21 -27.32 14.35
CA GLY A 252 39.13 -27.56 15.47
C GLY A 252 40.51 -27.91 14.98
#